data_AF-A0A662RCJ9-F1
#
_entry.id   AF-A0A662RCJ9-F1
#
_cell.length_a   1.000
_cell.length_b   1.000
_cell.length_c   1.000
_cell.angle_alpha   90.00
_cell.angle_beta   90.00
_cell.angle_gamma   90.00
#
_symmetry.space_group_name_H-M   'P 1'
#
loop_
_entity.id
_entity.type
_entity.pdbx_description
1 polymer ?
#
loop_
_entity_poly.entity_id
_entity_poly.type
_entity_poly.pdbx_seq_one_letter_code
_entity_poly.pdbx_strand_id
1 'polypeptide(L)'
;LYGDLAGGFAPISDVPKTMVYKLAEQINEKAGFDRIPRRAILKEPSAELRVGQKDTDTLPPYHALDGILGALVDEGKTVEEVVDSGYESEVVLDVIRRVKESRFKRRQAPPGVKITSRHTYNSRFQILSPT
;
A
#
# COMPACT_ATOMS: atom_id res chain seq x y z
N LEU A 1 9.03 -5.03 -13.51
CA LEU A 1 10.29 -5.06 -12.73
C LEU A 1 11.23 -4.08 -13.39
N TYR A 2 12.09 -3.39 -12.64
CA TYR A 2 13.08 -2.42 -13.16
C TYR A 2 12.50 -1.14 -13.81
N GLY A 3 11.25 -0.79 -13.50
CA GLY A 3 10.67 0.53 -13.77
C GLY A 3 10.74 1.39 -12.51
N ASP A 4 9.59 1.83 -12.01
CA ASP A 4 9.45 2.72 -10.84
C ASP A 4 10.09 2.21 -9.53
N LEU A 5 10.38 0.92 -9.44
CA LEU A 5 11.07 0.32 -8.29
C LEU A 5 12.61 0.40 -8.38
N ALA A 6 13.16 0.84 -9.51
CA ALA A 6 14.60 1.01 -9.68
C ALA A 6 15.07 2.25 -8.91
N GLY A 7 15.99 2.04 -7.97
CA GLY A 7 16.59 3.12 -7.17
C GLY A 7 17.60 2.56 -6.17
N GLY A 8 18.42 3.42 -5.57
CA GLY A 8 19.35 3.02 -4.50
C GLY A 8 18.71 2.98 -3.12
N PHE A 9 17.59 3.68 -2.94
CA PHE A 9 16.88 3.81 -1.66
C PHE A 9 15.42 4.21 -1.90
N ALA A 10 14.48 3.66 -1.12
CA ALA A 10 13.06 3.98 -1.18
C ALA A 10 12.59 4.58 0.16
N PRO A 11 12.52 5.92 0.30
CA PRO A 11 12.27 6.58 1.58
C PRO A 11 10.84 6.40 2.12
N ILE A 12 9.88 6.12 1.24
CA ILE A 12 8.45 5.96 1.60
C ILE A 12 7.93 4.55 1.29
N SER A 13 8.82 3.55 1.18
CA SER A 13 8.41 2.19 0.83
C SER A 13 7.49 1.52 1.86
N ASP A 14 7.60 1.92 3.14
CA ASP A 14 6.80 1.39 4.25
C ASP A 14 5.70 2.38 4.70
N VAL A 15 5.31 3.32 3.83
CA VAL A 15 4.25 4.31 4.12
C VAL A 15 2.97 3.93 3.36
N PRO A 16 1.87 3.59 4.06
CA PRO A 16 0.58 3.32 3.43
C PRO A 16 0.10 4.47 2.55
N LYS A 17 -0.62 4.19 1.47
CA LYS A 17 -1.00 5.22 0.49
C LYS A 17 -1.90 6.29 1.12
N THR A 18 -2.84 5.89 1.97
CA THR A 18 -3.68 6.78 2.78
C THR A 18 -2.84 7.69 3.70
N MET A 19 -1.73 7.19 4.25
CA MET A 19 -0.81 7.99 5.04
C MET A 19 -0.02 8.98 4.19
N VAL A 20 0.40 8.60 2.97
CA VAL A 20 1.05 9.54 2.03
C VAL A 20 0.15 10.75 1.75
N TYR A 21 -1.14 10.52 1.49
CA TYR A 21 -2.09 11.61 1.28
C TYR A 21 -2.24 12.50 2.51
N LYS A 22 -2.40 11.91 3.71
CA LYS A 22 -2.47 12.66 4.97
C LYS A 22 -1.21 13.51 5.21
N LEU A 23 -0.03 12.94 4.97
CA LEU A 23 1.24 13.66 5.11
C LEU A 23 1.36 14.81 4.11
N ALA A 24 0.92 14.61 2.87
CA ALA A 24 0.95 15.65 1.86
C ALA A 24 0.10 16.87 2.25
N GLU A 25 -1.12 16.62 2.75
CA GLU A 25 -2.00 17.69 3.25
C GLU A 25 -1.37 18.41 4.45
N GLN A 26 -0.85 17.65 5.43
CA GLN A 26 -0.17 18.24 6.60
C GLN A 26 1.05 19.10 6.24
N ILE A 27 1.79 18.73 5.18
CA ILE A 27 2.92 19.53 4.69
C ILE A 27 2.44 20.87 4.12
N ASN A 28 1.35 20.86 3.34
CA ASN A 28 0.78 22.08 2.78
C ASN A 28 0.20 22.98 3.88
N GLU A 29 -0.53 22.41 4.83
CA GLU A 29 -1.09 23.13 5.99
C GLU A 29 0.02 23.84 6.78
N LYS A 30 1.10 23.12 7.11
CA LYS A 30 2.24 23.70 7.85
C LYS A 30 2.99 24.77 7.06
N ALA A 31 3.02 24.65 5.73
CA ALA A 31 3.65 25.64 4.87
C ALA A 31 2.79 26.91 4.71
N GLY A 32 1.48 26.82 4.92
CA GLY A 32 0.52 27.89 4.64
C GLY A 32 0.27 28.12 3.14
N PHE A 33 0.78 27.23 2.27
CA PHE A 33 0.58 27.25 0.81
C PHE A 33 0.74 25.84 0.23
N ASP A 34 0.28 25.66 -1.02
CA ASP A 34 0.31 24.38 -1.74
C ASP A 34 1.75 24.03 -2.21
N ARG A 35 2.62 23.61 -1.28
CA ARG A 35 3.98 23.15 -1.58
C ARG A 35 3.97 21.88 -2.43
N ILE A 36 3.05 20.97 -2.12
CA ILE A 36 2.68 19.84 -2.95
C ILE A 36 1.42 20.26 -3.72
N PRO A 37 1.44 20.27 -5.07
CA PRO A 37 0.30 20.72 -5.84
C PRO A 37 -0.97 19.93 -5.51
N ARG A 38 -2.07 20.62 -5.21
CA ARG A 38 -3.37 19.99 -4.91
C ARG A 38 -3.82 19.00 -5.98
N ARG A 39 -3.54 19.28 -7.26
CA ARG A 39 -3.81 18.36 -8.37
C ARG A 39 -3.15 16.99 -8.20
N ALA A 40 -1.98 16.91 -7.56
CA ALA A 40 -1.28 15.65 -7.33
C ALA A 40 -1.87 14.86 -6.16
N ILE A 41 -2.54 15.55 -5.22
CA ILE A 41 -3.22 14.96 -4.05
C ILE A 41 -4.62 14.48 -4.43
N LEU A 42 -5.38 15.30 -5.17
CA LEU A 42 -6.75 15.02 -5.57
C LEU A 42 -6.86 14.03 -6.73
N LYS A 43 -5.78 13.83 -7.50
CA LYS A 43 -5.78 12.89 -8.61
C LYS A 43 -6.03 11.48 -8.09
N GLU A 44 -7.06 10.84 -8.66
CA GLU A 44 -7.32 9.43 -8.40
C GLU A 44 -6.06 8.61 -8.72
N PRO A 45 -5.67 7.68 -7.84
CA PRO A 45 -4.53 6.83 -8.09
C PRO A 45 -4.75 6.02 -9.38
N SER A 46 -3.80 6.14 -10.29
CA SER A 46 -3.76 5.48 -11.58
C SER A 46 -2.30 5.18 -11.90
N ALA A 47 -1.97 3.90 -12.10
CA ALA A 47 -0.74 3.49 -12.74
C ALA A 47 -0.87 3.88 -14.21
N GLU A 48 -0.17 4.94 -14.61
CA GLU A 48 -0.16 5.49 -15.97
C GLU A 48 0.52 4.57 -17.00
N LEU A 49 0.33 3.25 -16.88
CA LEU A 49 0.89 2.23 -17.77
C LEU A 49 0.04 2.05 -19.04
N ARG A 50 -1.21 2.54 -19.06
CA ARG A 50 -2.08 2.62 -20.24
C ARG A 50 -3.00 3.84 -20.18
N VAL A 51 -3.22 4.49 -21.33
CA VAL A 51 -4.19 5.59 -21.47
C VAL A 51 -5.59 5.09 -21.08
N GLY A 52 -6.16 5.66 -20.01
CA GLY A 52 -7.49 5.31 -19.50
C GLY A 52 -7.53 4.24 -18.41
N GLN A 53 -6.39 3.68 -17.96
CA GLN A 53 -6.37 2.69 -16.88
C GLN A 53 -6.51 3.38 -15.52
N LYS A 54 -7.58 3.12 -14.77
CA LYS A 54 -7.68 3.53 -13.35
C LYS A 54 -7.23 2.38 -12.45
N ASP A 55 -6.49 2.68 -11.37
CA ASP A 55 -6.11 1.61 -10.42
C ASP A 55 -7.33 0.99 -9.75
N THR A 56 -8.43 1.75 -9.63
CA THR A 56 -9.73 1.29 -9.14
C THR A 56 -10.39 0.23 -10.03
N ASP A 57 -9.97 0.08 -11.29
CA ASP A 57 -10.50 -0.97 -12.16
C ASP A 57 -9.93 -2.35 -11.81
N THR A 58 -8.82 -2.40 -11.07
CA THR A 58 -8.12 -3.66 -10.74
C THR A 58 -7.78 -3.83 -9.28
N LEU A 59 -7.83 -2.79 -8.45
CA LEU A 59 -7.57 -2.85 -7.01
C LEU A 59 -8.79 -2.39 -6.24
N PRO A 60 -9.03 -2.94 -5.03
CA PRO A 60 -9.98 -2.34 -4.12
C PRO A 60 -9.53 -0.91 -3.77
N PRO A 61 -10.46 -0.03 -3.36
CA PRO A 61 -10.13 1.31 -2.90
C PRO A 61 -9.00 1.29 -1.86
N TYR A 62 -8.08 2.25 -1.94
CA TYR A 62 -6.90 2.28 -1.06
C TYR A 62 -7.23 2.30 0.43
N HIS A 63 -8.38 2.85 0.83
CA HIS A 63 -8.82 2.80 2.22
C HIS A 63 -9.05 1.35 2.69
N ALA A 64 -9.66 0.52 1.84
CA ALA A 64 -9.90 -0.88 2.13
C ALA A 64 -8.59 -1.68 2.04
N LEU A 65 -7.79 -1.44 1.00
CA LEU A 65 -6.49 -2.09 0.82
C LEU A 65 -5.55 -1.84 2.02
N ASP A 66 -5.36 -0.57 2.39
CA ASP A 66 -4.48 -0.20 3.50
C ASP A 66 -5.03 -0.72 4.83
N GLY A 67 -6.35 -0.68 5.04
CA GLY A 67 -7.00 -1.21 6.24
C GLY A 67 -6.83 -2.73 6.39
N ILE A 68 -7.03 -3.48 5.31
CA ILE A 68 -6.82 -4.94 5.29
C ILE A 68 -5.35 -5.28 5.52
N LEU A 69 -4.42 -4.58 4.85
CA LEU A 69 -2.98 -4.81 5.03
C LEU A 69 -2.53 -4.47 6.45
N GLY A 70 -3.00 -3.37 7.03
CA GLY A 70 -2.72 -3.00 8.41
C GLY A 70 -3.23 -4.05 9.39
N ALA A 71 -4.46 -4.53 9.23
CA ALA A 71 -5.02 -5.56 10.08
C ALA A 71 -4.24 -6.90 10.00
N LEU A 72 -3.91 -7.36 8.80
CA LEU A 72 -3.20 -8.63 8.60
C LEU A 72 -1.72 -8.56 9.00
N VAL A 73 -1.05 -7.43 8.73
CA VAL A 73 0.42 -7.32 8.88
C VAL A 73 0.79 -6.61 10.17
N ASP A 74 0.20 -5.45 10.44
CA ASP A 74 0.57 -4.65 11.61
C ASP A 74 -0.07 -5.21 12.88
N GLU A 75 -1.37 -5.51 12.84
CA GLU A 75 -2.12 -6.04 13.98
C GLU A 75 -1.98 -7.58 14.13
N GLY A 76 -1.69 -8.28 13.03
CA GLY A 76 -1.52 -9.74 13.02
C GLY A 76 -2.83 -10.51 13.11
N LYS A 77 -3.95 -9.91 12.67
CA LYS A 77 -5.26 -10.54 12.63
C LYS A 77 -5.33 -11.66 11.60
N THR A 78 -6.21 -12.64 11.83
CA THR A 78 -6.53 -13.69 10.86
C THR A 78 -7.47 -13.17 9.77
N VAL A 79 -7.65 -13.96 8.70
CA VAL A 79 -8.58 -13.60 7.61
C VAL A 79 -10.00 -13.45 8.15
N GLU A 80 -10.40 -14.37 9.03
CA GLU A 80 -11.70 -14.40 9.67
C GLU A 80 -11.92 -13.14 10.50
N GLU A 81 -10.96 -12.75 11.34
CA GLU A 81 -11.05 -11.52 12.15
C GLU A 81 -11.13 -10.24 11.30
N VAL A 82 -10.49 -10.23 10.13
CA VAL A 82 -10.58 -9.10 9.18
C VAL A 82 -11.96 -9.06 8.52
N VAL A 83 -12.52 -10.21 8.14
CA VAL A 83 -13.88 -10.28 7.60
C VAL A 83 -14.91 -9.86 8.65
N ASP A 84 -14.76 -10.33 9.89
CA ASP A 84 -15.61 -9.95 11.03
C ASP A 84 -15.51 -8.45 11.37
N SER A 85 -14.41 -7.79 10.99
CA SER A 85 -14.24 -6.33 11.12
C SER A 85 -15.01 -5.53 10.05
N GLY A 86 -15.75 -6.19 9.16
CA GLY A 86 -16.64 -5.56 8.17
C GLY A 86 -16.06 -5.46 6.76
N TYR A 87 -14.97 -6.17 6.45
CA TYR A 87 -14.44 -6.27 5.09
C TYR A 87 -15.04 -7.48 4.35
N GLU A 88 -15.43 -7.28 3.09
CA GLU A 88 -15.92 -8.38 2.24
C GLU A 88 -14.85 -9.47 2.05
N SER A 89 -15.23 -10.73 2.25
CA SER A 89 -14.31 -11.87 2.19
C SER A 89 -13.61 -12.00 0.85
N GLU A 90 -14.32 -11.75 -0.25
CA GLU A 90 -13.75 -11.74 -1.60
C GLU A 90 -12.63 -10.71 -1.76
N VAL A 91 -12.81 -9.52 -1.16
CA VAL A 91 -11.82 -8.44 -1.20
C VAL A 91 -10.59 -8.81 -0.37
N VAL A 92 -10.78 -9.36 0.83
CA VAL A 92 -9.67 -9.79 1.71
C VAL A 92 -8.83 -10.87 1.02
N LEU A 93 -9.48 -11.86 0.40
CA LEU A 93 -8.81 -12.94 -0.31
C LEU A 93 -8.06 -12.44 -1.56
N ASP A 94 -8.65 -11.52 -2.32
CA ASP A 94 -7.99 -10.92 -3.49
C ASP A 94 -6.75 -10.12 -3.10
N VAL A 95 -6.81 -9.33 -2.02
CA VAL A 95 -5.66 -8.62 -1.46
C VAL A 95 -4.54 -9.60 -1.10
N ILE A 96 -4.86 -10.68 -0.38
CA ILE A 96 -3.90 -11.72 -0.01
C ILE A 96 -3.25 -12.35 -1.24
N ARG A 97 -4.04 -12.71 -2.25
CA ARG A 97 -3.55 -13.30 -3.50
C ARG A 97 -2.54 -12.37 -4.19
N ARG A 98 -2.85 -11.08 -4.32
CA ARG A 98 -1.96 -10.08 -4.94
C ARG A 98 -0.68 -9.85 -4.14
N VAL A 99 -0.77 -9.87 -2.81
CA VAL A 99 0.41 -9.80 -1.94
C VAL A 99 1.33 -11.00 -2.21
N LYS A 100 0.78 -12.21 -2.32
CA LYS A 100 1.56 -13.41 -2.67
C LYS A 100 2.21 -13.29 -4.04
N GLU A 101 1.45 -12.88 -5.06
CA GLU A 101 1.93 -12.73 -6.44
C GLU A 101 3.00 -11.64 -6.59
N SER A 102 2.90 -10.53 -5.85
CA SER A 102 3.86 -9.43 -5.90
C SER A 102 5.17 -9.69 -5.13
N ARG A 103 5.30 -10.85 -4.47
CA ARG A 103 6.45 -11.21 -3.63
C ARG A 103 7.79 -11.11 -4.36
N PHE A 104 7.84 -11.47 -5.64
CA PHE A 104 9.07 -11.41 -6.43
C PHE A 104 9.55 -9.97 -6.68
N LYS A 105 8.62 -9.00 -6.75
CA LYS A 105 8.95 -7.58 -6.93
C LYS A 105 9.58 -7.00 -5.66
N ARG A 106 9.08 -7.40 -4.48
CA ARG A 106 9.59 -6.97 -3.17
C ARG A 106 11.00 -7.46 -2.87
N ARG A 107 11.33 -8.69 -3.28
CA ARG A 107 12.69 -9.24 -3.12
C ARG A 107 13.76 -8.46 -3.87
N GLN A 108 13.37 -7.70 -4.89
CA GLN A 108 14.28 -6.92 -5.73
C GLN A 108 14.20 -5.42 -5.44
N ALA A 109 13.41 -5.02 -4.45
CA ALA A 109 13.26 -3.61 -4.12
C ALA A 109 14.49 -3.09 -3.35
N PRO A 110 14.85 -1.82 -3.53
CA PRO A 110 15.92 -1.20 -2.76
C PRO A 110 15.60 -1.15 -1.26
N PRO A 111 16.63 -0.97 -0.41
CA PRO A 111 16.42 -0.73 1.01
C PRO A 111 15.57 0.53 1.23
N GLY A 112 14.81 0.56 2.33
CA GLY A 112 13.94 1.68 2.69
C GLY A 112 13.79 1.82 4.21
N VAL A 113 13.12 2.89 4.63
CA VAL A 113 12.89 3.21 6.05
C VAL A 113 11.69 2.45 6.58
N LYS A 114 11.81 1.87 7.78
CA LYS A 114 10.69 1.29 8.52
C LYS A 114 9.87 2.39 9.19
N ILE A 115 8.57 2.42 8.95
CA ILE A 115 7.64 3.38 9.57
C ILE A 115 6.54 2.66 10.34
N THR A 116 6.02 1.53 9.84
CA THR A 116 4.95 0.77 10.54
C THR A 116 5.52 -0.19 11.60
N SER A 117 4.68 -0.66 12.52
CA SER A 117 5.08 -1.56 13.62
C SER A 117 5.64 -2.89 13.09
N ARG A 118 5.04 -3.44 12.03
CA ARG A 118 5.54 -4.59 11.26
C ARG A 118 5.74 -4.18 9.80
N HIS A 119 6.91 -4.52 9.24
CA HIS A 119 7.22 -4.16 7.85
C HIS A 119 6.14 -4.70 6.91
N THR A 120 5.55 -3.88 6.05
CA THR A 120 4.67 -4.36 4.97
C THR A 120 5.47 -4.67 3.70
N TYR A 121 6.64 -4.06 3.58
CA TYR A 121 7.44 -4.09 2.35
C TYR A 121 8.57 -5.15 2.34
N ASN A 122 9.18 -5.42 3.50
CA ASN A 122 10.35 -6.30 3.66
C ASN A 122 10.14 -7.37 4.75
N SER A 123 8.95 -7.45 5.35
CA SER A 123 8.68 -8.58 6.24
C SER A 123 8.57 -9.83 5.40
N ARG A 124 9.16 -10.91 5.93
CA ARG A 124 8.74 -12.24 5.54
C ARG A 124 7.25 -12.30 5.87
N PHE A 125 6.37 -12.15 4.87
CA PHE A 125 4.99 -12.65 4.90
C PHE A 125 5.07 -14.18 5.08
N GLN A 126 5.49 -14.63 6.27
CA GLN A 126 5.52 -16.03 6.68
C GLN A 126 4.15 -16.46 7.21
N ILE A 127 3.24 -15.50 7.43
CA ILE A 127 1.89 -15.66 7.99
C ILE A 127 0.96 -16.47 7.06
N LEU A 128 1.34 -16.73 5.81
CA LEU A 128 0.50 -17.43 4.83
C LEU A 128 1.15 -18.71 4.27
N SER A 129 2.06 -19.31 5.03
CA SER A 129 2.58 -20.64 4.73
C SER A 129 1.52 -21.65 5.16
N PRO A 130 0.98 -22.50 4.27
CA PRO A 130 0.18 -23.63 4.72
C PRO A 130 1.09 -24.55 5.52
N THR A 131 0.62 -24.97 6.68
CA THR A 131 1.05 -26.25 7.23
C THR A 131 0.52 -27.36 6.33
#